data_AF-A0A6F8SWG6-F1
#
_entry.id   AF-A0A6F8SWG6-F1
#
_cell.length_a   1.000
_cell.length_b   1.000
_cell.length_c   1.000
_cell.angle_alpha   90.00
_cell.angle_beta   90.00
_cell.angle_gamma   90.00
#
_symmetry.space_group_name_H-M   'P 1'
#
loop_
_entity.id
_entity.type
_entity.pdbx_description
1 polymer ?
#
loop_
_entity_poly.entity_id
_entity_poly.type
_entity_poly.pdbx_seq_one_letter_code
_entity_poly.pdbx_strand_id
1 'polypeptide(L)'
;MMNLKALKEQALQNPEVKAEYERLAPEFALASTLISMRQRAGLTQEELAKRLDTQKSNISRLERGSSNPGWKTLQRYAHACGFELTVHVEQQKQPVH
;
A
#
# COMPACT_ATOMS: atom_id res chain seq x y z
N MET A 1 -11.57 -16.03 21.77
CA MET A 1 -10.33 -15.27 21.48
C MET A 1 -10.65 -14.30 20.35
N MET A 2 -10.35 -13.01 20.50
CA MET A 2 -10.75 -11.99 19.53
C MET A 2 -9.81 -12.05 18.32
N ASN A 3 -10.34 -12.14 17.09
CA ASN A 3 -9.55 -12.18 15.86
C ASN A 3 -9.40 -10.77 15.24
N LEU A 4 -8.49 -10.61 14.28
CA LEU A 4 -8.19 -9.30 13.66
C LEU A 4 -9.43 -8.63 13.06
N LYS A 5 -10.34 -9.41 12.48
CA LYS A 5 -11.59 -8.89 11.89
C LYS A 5 -12.49 -8.29 12.96
N ALA A 6 -12.75 -9.03 14.03
CA ALA A 6 -13.58 -8.58 15.14
C ALA A 6 -12.98 -7.37 15.87
N LEU A 7 -11.65 -7.31 16.02
CA LEU A 7 -10.95 -6.17 16.60
C LEU A 7 -11.13 -4.91 15.75
N LYS A 8 -10.98 -5.03 14.42
CA LYS A 8 -11.19 -3.92 13.47
C LYS A 8 -12.63 -3.41 13.52
N GLU A 9 -13.61 -4.32 13.49
CA GLU A 9 -15.04 -3.98 13.53
C GLU A 9 -15.40 -3.20 14.79
N GLN A 10 -14.85 -3.60 15.94
CA GLN A 10 -15.05 -2.89 17.21
C GLN A 10 -14.33 -1.54 17.25
N ALA A 11 -13.08 -1.46 16.75
CA ALA A 11 -12.32 -0.21 16.74
C ALA A 11 -12.98 0.86 15.86
N LEU A 12 -13.57 0.47 14.72
CA LEU A 12 -14.26 1.37 13.81
C LEU A 12 -15.62 1.87 14.33
N GLN A 13 -16.10 1.38 15.48
CA GLN A 13 -17.26 1.97 16.16
C GLN A 13 -16.93 3.31 16.81
N ASN A 14 -15.65 3.58 17.11
CA ASN A 14 -15.22 4.89 17.59
C ASN A 14 -15.12 5.87 16.40
N PRO A 15 -15.86 7.00 16.40
CA PRO A 15 -15.83 7.98 15.31
C PRO A 15 -14.44 8.56 15.01
N GLU A 16 -13.61 8.80 16.03
CA GLU A 16 -12.25 9.34 15.86
C GLU A 16 -11.34 8.32 15.17
N VAL A 17 -11.44 7.05 15.59
CA VAL A 17 -10.70 5.94 14.97
C VAL A 17 -11.15 5.73 13.54
N LYS A 18 -12.46 5.80 13.28
CA LYS A 18 -13.02 5.66 11.94
C LYS A 18 -12.53 6.78 11.01
N ALA A 19 -12.57 8.03 11.46
CA ALA A 19 -12.12 9.17 10.66
C ALA A 19 -10.63 9.06 10.31
N GLU A 20 -9.77 8.70 11.27
CA GLU A 20 -8.34 8.52 11.00
C GLU A 20 -8.07 7.30 10.11
N TYR A 21 -8.84 6.22 10.27
CA TYR A 21 -8.76 5.05 9.40
C TYR A 21 -9.14 5.38 7.94
N GLU A 22 -10.21 6.16 7.74
CA GLU A 22 -10.62 6.65 6.42
C GLU A 22 -9.59 7.59 5.81
N ARG A 23 -8.97 8.45 6.63
CA ARG A 23 -7.88 9.34 6.20
C ARG A 23 -6.67 8.58 5.65
N LEU A 24 -6.34 7.44 6.25
CA LEU A 24 -5.21 6.57 5.85
C LEU A 24 -5.58 5.53 4.77
N ALA A 25 -6.84 5.50 4.32
CA ALA A 25 -7.30 4.55 3.31
C ALA A 25 -6.48 4.59 1.99
N PRO A 26 -6.06 5.76 1.46
CA PRO A 26 -5.23 5.82 0.26
C PRO A 26 -3.87 5.12 0.42
N GLU A 27 -3.19 5.30 1.55
CA GLU A 27 -1.90 4.67 1.84
C GLU A 27 -2.03 3.16 1.97
N PHE A 28 -3.11 2.66 2.60
CA PHE A 28 -3.41 1.23 2.65
C PHE A 28 -3.71 0.64 1.27
N ALA A 29 -4.44 1.38 0.43
CA ALA A 29 -4.74 0.96 -0.95
C ALA A 29 -3.45 0.85 -1.79
N LEU A 30 -2.55 1.83 -1.69
CA LEU A 30 -1.24 1.79 -2.35
C LEU A 30 -0.41 0.59 -1.86
N ALA A 31 -0.28 0.42 -0.55
CA ALA A 31 0.47 -0.68 0.06
C ALA A 31 -0.06 -2.05 -0.39
N SER A 32 -1.37 -2.24 -0.40
CA SER A 32 -2.02 -3.47 -0.88
C SER A 32 -1.74 -3.74 -2.35
N THR A 33 -1.73 -2.68 -3.17
CA THR A 33 -1.42 -2.77 -4.61
C THR A 33 0.03 -3.23 -4.84
N LEU A 34 0.99 -2.66 -4.11
CA LEU A 34 2.41 -3.07 -4.18
C LEU A 34 2.59 -4.54 -3.78
N ILE A 35 2.01 -4.95 -2.65
CA ILE A 35 2.05 -6.34 -2.18
C ILE A 35 1.46 -7.29 -3.24
N SER A 36 0.32 -6.93 -3.81
CA SER A 36 -0.35 -7.75 -4.83
C SER A 36 0.51 -7.93 -6.08
N MET A 37 1.12 -6.86 -6.59
CA MET A 37 2.05 -6.95 -7.73
C MET A 37 3.21 -7.89 -7.43
N ARG A 38 3.87 -7.74 -6.27
CA ARG A 38 4.98 -8.60 -5.87
C ARG A 38 4.57 -10.07 -5.76
N GLN A 39 3.43 -10.34 -5.13
CA GLN A 39 2.91 -11.71 -4.98
C GLN A 39 2.55 -12.34 -6.32
N ARG A 40 1.93 -11.58 -7.22
CA ARG A 40 1.61 -12.05 -8.59
C ARG A 40 2.85 -12.32 -9.42
N ALA A 41 3.94 -11.60 -9.17
CA ALA A 41 5.25 -11.87 -9.75
C ALA A 41 5.97 -13.08 -9.13
N GLY A 42 5.40 -13.72 -8.09
CA GLY A 42 6.00 -14.85 -7.39
C GLY A 42 7.23 -14.49 -6.56
N LEU A 43 7.40 -13.22 -6.17
CA LEU A 43 8.60 -12.74 -5.50
C LEU A 43 8.43 -12.60 -3.99
N THR A 44 9.45 -12.95 -3.25
CA THR A 44 9.65 -12.51 -1.86
C THR A 44 10.11 -11.04 -1.81
N GLN A 45 9.99 -10.41 -0.65
CA GLN A 45 10.52 -9.04 -0.46
C GLN A 45 12.04 -8.97 -0.68
N GLU A 46 12.76 -10.03 -0.34
CA GLU A 46 14.21 -10.12 -0.50
C GLU A 46 14.61 -10.20 -1.98
N GLU A 47 13.91 -11.01 -2.77
CA GLU A 47 14.16 -11.13 -4.21
C GLU A 47 13.83 -9.84 -4.96
N LEU A 48 12.72 -9.18 -4.60
CA LEU A 48 12.40 -7.88 -5.19
C LEU A 48 13.44 -6.82 -4.80
N ALA A 49 13.91 -6.83 -3.56
CA ALA A 49 14.95 -5.92 -3.10
C ALA A 49 16.23 -6.08 -3.92
N LYS A 50 16.66 -7.33 -4.19
CA LYS A 50 17.79 -7.65 -5.06
C LYS A 50 17.59 -7.16 -6.49
N ARG A 51 16.40 -7.34 -7.07
CA ARG A 51 16.08 -6.83 -8.43
C ARG A 51 16.14 -5.31 -8.53
N LEU A 52 15.79 -4.62 -7.45
CA LEU A 52 15.74 -3.16 -7.39
C LEU A 52 17.04 -2.53 -6.90
N ASP A 53 18.07 -3.34 -6.61
CA ASP A 53 19.32 -2.91 -5.98
C ASP A 53 19.05 -2.07 -4.72
N THR A 54 18.32 -2.65 -3.77
CA THR A 54 17.92 -1.99 -2.54
C THR A 54 17.85 -2.98 -1.38
N GLN A 55 17.62 -2.47 -0.17
CA GLN A 55 17.49 -3.30 1.03
C GLN A 55 16.07 -3.84 1.19
N LYS A 56 15.90 -5.06 1.71
CA LYS A 56 14.59 -5.63 2.07
C LYS A 56 13.79 -4.70 3.00
N SER A 57 14.46 -3.98 3.89
CA SER A 57 13.84 -2.99 4.78
C SER A 57 13.15 -1.86 4.01
N ASN A 58 13.66 -1.48 2.83
CA ASN A 58 13.02 -0.50 1.96
C ASN A 58 11.73 -1.06 1.36
N ILE A 59 11.76 -2.29 0.85
CA ILE A 59 10.57 -2.98 0.33
C ILE A 59 9.50 -3.12 1.42
N SER A 60 9.91 -3.51 2.63
CA SER A 60 9.01 -3.60 3.79
C SER A 60 8.39 -2.26 4.19
N ARG A 61 9.13 -1.14 4.07
CA ARG A 61 8.56 0.20 4.33
C ARG A 61 7.53 0.62 3.28
N LEU A 62 7.80 0.32 2.00
CA LEU A 62 6.87 0.56 0.91
C LEU A 62 5.56 -0.24 1.12
N GLU A 63 5.68 -1.53 1.40
CA GLU A 63 4.54 -2.45 1.55
C GLU A 63 3.76 -2.25 2.86
N ARG A 64 4.29 -1.53 3.85
CA ARG A 64 3.55 -1.18 5.06
C ARG A 64 2.79 0.16 4.95
N GLY A 65 2.94 0.88 3.84
CA GLY A 65 2.38 2.23 3.70
C GLY A 65 3.03 3.26 4.63
N SER A 66 4.16 2.93 5.26
CA SER A 66 4.85 3.82 6.21
C SER A 66 5.81 4.79 5.51
N SER A 67 5.66 4.98 4.20
CA SER A 67 6.53 5.82 3.37
C SER A 67 5.72 6.46 2.25
N ASN A 68 6.18 7.60 1.74
CA ASN A 68 5.59 8.29 0.60
C ASN A 68 6.52 8.16 -0.63
N PRO A 69 6.47 7.06 -1.38
CA PRO A 69 7.33 6.86 -2.54
C PRO A 69 6.95 7.81 -3.68
N GLY A 70 7.96 8.43 -4.28
CA GLY A 70 7.77 9.19 -5.53
C GLY A 70 7.43 8.28 -6.72
N TRP A 71 6.89 8.89 -7.78
CA TRP A 71 6.47 8.20 -9.01
C TRP A 71 7.53 7.25 -9.60
N LYS A 72 8.78 7.68 -9.71
CA LYS A 72 9.88 6.84 -10.24
C LYS A 72 10.09 5.56 -9.44
N THR A 73 9.93 5.62 -8.12
CA THR A 73 10.05 4.44 -7.25
C THR A 73 8.93 3.46 -7.51
N LEU A 74 7.70 3.97 -7.65
CA LEU A 74 6.53 3.16 -7.98
C LEU A 74 6.68 2.47 -9.34
N GLN A 75 7.12 3.21 -10.38
CA GLN A 75 7.37 2.65 -11.70
C GLN A 75 8.42 1.54 -11.65
N ARG A 76 9.58 1.79 -11.03
CA ARG A 76 10.63 0.78 -10.90
C ARG A 76 10.13 -0.48 -10.19
N TYR A 77 9.36 -0.31 -9.12
CA TYR A 77 8.75 -1.42 -8.39
C TYR A 77 7.85 -2.24 -9.31
N ALA A 78 6.93 -1.59 -10.02
CA ALA A 78 6.01 -2.25 -10.94
C ALA A 78 6.75 -3.00 -12.06
N HIS A 79 7.72 -2.36 -12.72
CA HIS A 79 8.52 -3.00 -13.76
C HIS A 79 9.31 -4.20 -13.23
N ALA A 80 9.90 -4.11 -12.03
CA ALA A 80 10.61 -5.24 -11.41
C ALA A 80 9.68 -6.44 -11.10
N CYS A 81 8.38 -6.17 -10.95
CA CYS A 81 7.32 -7.17 -10.83
C CYS A 81 6.68 -7.56 -12.18
N GLY A 82 7.08 -6.96 -13.31
CA GLY A 82 6.52 -7.24 -14.63
C GLY A 82 5.19 -6.53 -14.94
N PHE A 83 4.92 -5.39 -14.30
CA PHE A 83 3.72 -4.58 -14.50
C PHE A 83 4.07 -3.19 -15.02
N GLU A 84 3.10 -2.58 -15.69
CA GLU A 84 3.09 -1.16 -16.05
C GLU A 84 2.10 -0.41 -15.13
N LEU A 85 2.49 0.79 -14.69
CA LEU A 85 1.61 1.65 -13.89
C LEU A 85 0.89 2.66 -14.77
N THR A 86 -0.42 2.74 -14.62
CA THR A 86 -1.27 3.79 -15.20
C THR A 86 -1.91 4.61 -14.09
N VAL A 87 -2.15 5.89 -14.35
CA VAL A 87 -2.84 6.80 -13.44
C VAL A 87 -4.18 7.16 -14.05
N HIS A 88 -5.23 6.99 -13.25
CA HIS A 88 -6.58 7.43 -13.58
C HIS A 88 -7.01 8.46 -12.55
N VAL A 89 -7.70 9.49 -13.02
CA VAL A 89 -8.24 10.56 -12.17
C VAL A 89 -9.75 10.46 -12.13
N GLU A 90 -10.33 10.65 -10.96
CA GLU A 90 -11.78 10.65 -10.76
C GLU A 90 -12.21 11.96 -10.11
N GLN A 91 -13.41 12.43 -10.43
CA GLN A 91 -13.99 13.60 -9.77
C GLN A 91 -14.34 13.25 -8.32
N GLN A 92 -13.83 14.03 -7.37
CA GLN A 92 -14.22 13.89 -5.98
C GLN A 92 -15.70 14.22 -5.82
N LYS A 93 -16.47 13.30 -5.24
CA LYS A 93 -17.92 13.46 -5.04
C LYS A 93 -18.29 14.42 -3.89
N GLN A 94 -17.32 14.84 -3.08
CA GLN A 94 -17.47 15.87 -2.05
C GLN A 94 -16.15 16.63 -1.85
N PRO A 95 -16.16 17.97 -1.71
CA PRO A 95 -14.97 18.73 -1.38
C PRO A 95 -14.50 18.40 0.04
N VAL A 96 -13.21 18.10 0.18
CA VAL A 96 -12.55 18.08 1.49
C VAL A 96 -12.56 19.53 2.01
N HIS A 97 -13.28 19.78 3.10
CA HIS A 97 -13.21 21.04 3.84
C HIS A 97 -11.88 21.17 4.59
#